data_AF-A0A1M3TY18-F1
#
_entry.id   AF-A0A1M3TY18-F1
#
_cell.length_a   1.000
_cell.length_b   1.000
_cell.length_c   1.000
_cell.angle_alpha   90.00
_cell.angle_beta   90.00
_cell.angle_gamma   90.00
#
_symmetry.space_group_name_H-M   'P 1'
#
loop_
_entity.id
_entity.type
_entity.pdbx_description
1 polymer ?
#
loop_
_entity_poly.entity_id
_entity_poly.type
_entity_poly.pdbx_seq_one_letter_code
_entity_poly.pdbx_strand_id
1 'polypeptide(L)'
;MDVDILTLYGPGMSFYRSQIQLSSSKENGIVGKAKLSSLSVCQLQGIHNKQATGYTMCLQAPMLMCTQRYSSALESLKVSNQNLDHKMSTLRSNVFRLKTDLSKLQRHVRAFHNELLTTWQADTLTRLVEVVYERQNWKLPGGVAVGDHIHLSRERQSRILATAARRIRKPILRKNFGLSVQYYSALQRYDEIVHLRSTNAFRTECTFARRLVSEKENHWGMYRFWGALFPLCYSRSVEESAEIF
;
A
#
# COMPACT_ATOMS: atom_id res chain seq x y z
N MET A 1 -27.51 -31.97 0.08
CA MET A 1 -27.45 -30.67 0.75
C MET A 1 -26.27 -30.72 1.69
N ASP A 2 -25.30 -29.85 1.47
CA ASP A 2 -23.96 -29.99 2.03
C ASP A 2 -23.94 -29.62 3.51
N VAL A 3 -23.62 -30.59 4.36
CA VAL A 3 -23.67 -30.49 5.83
C VAL A 3 -22.66 -29.46 6.34
N ASP A 4 -21.61 -29.18 5.55
CA ASP A 4 -20.54 -28.24 5.85
C ASP A 4 -20.96 -26.77 5.82
N ILE A 5 -22.12 -26.45 5.25
CA ILE A 5 -22.62 -25.07 5.19
C ILE A 5 -23.33 -24.67 6.51
N LEU A 6 -23.92 -25.63 7.23
CA LEU A 6 -24.64 -25.39 8.49
C LEU A 6 -23.68 -25.03 9.63
N THR A 7 -22.48 -25.61 9.64
CA THR A 7 -21.42 -25.37 10.63
C THR A 7 -20.72 -24.03 10.45
N LEU A 8 -20.57 -23.55 9.21
CA LEU A 8 -19.79 -22.34 8.94
C LEU A 8 -20.59 -21.03 9.11
N TYR A 9 -21.90 -21.05 8.90
CA TYR A 9 -22.71 -19.81 8.86
C TYR A 9 -23.93 -19.78 9.79
N GLY A 10 -24.27 -20.90 10.45
CA GLY A 10 -25.41 -20.99 11.36
C GLY A 10 -26.77 -20.93 10.65
N PRO A 11 -27.85 -21.36 11.33
CA PRO A 11 -29.17 -21.58 10.71
C PRO A 11 -29.86 -20.31 10.17
N GLY A 12 -29.35 -19.11 10.47
CA GLY A 12 -29.93 -17.84 9.99
C GLY A 12 -29.38 -17.34 8.65
N MET A 13 -28.21 -17.82 8.19
CA MET A 13 -27.52 -17.25 7.02
C MET A 13 -27.81 -17.96 5.69
N SER A 14 -28.32 -19.20 5.72
CA SER A 14 -28.73 -19.93 4.51
C SER A 14 -29.90 -19.25 3.79
N PHE A 15 -30.74 -18.50 4.50
CA PHE A 15 -31.88 -17.76 3.94
C PHE A 15 -31.45 -16.60 3.03
N TYR A 16 -30.39 -15.87 3.38
CA TYR A 16 -29.95 -14.71 2.60
C TYR A 16 -29.28 -15.09 1.27
N ARG A 17 -28.72 -16.29 1.15
CA ARG A 17 -28.01 -16.71 -0.08
C ARG A 17 -28.93 -17.21 -1.19
N SER A 18 -30.13 -17.70 -0.87
CA SER A 18 -31.12 -18.10 -1.89
C SER A 18 -31.61 -16.90 -2.70
N GLN A 19 -31.63 -15.70 -2.12
CA GLN A 19 -31.98 -14.47 -2.84
C GLN A 19 -30.83 -13.93 -3.70
N ILE A 20 -29.57 -14.12 -3.28
CA ILE A 20 -28.40 -13.59 -4.01
C ILE A 20 -28.17 -14.32 -5.34
N GLN A 21 -28.41 -15.63 -5.40
CA GLN A 21 -28.29 -16.40 -6.65
C GLN A 21 -29.42 -16.11 -7.66
N LEU A 22 -30.59 -15.65 -7.20
CA LEU A 22 -31.68 -15.22 -8.09
C LEU A 22 -31.42 -13.82 -8.71
N SER A 23 -30.69 -12.96 -8.00
CA SER A 23 -30.38 -11.59 -8.45
C SER A 23 -29.24 -11.46 -9.48
N SER A 24 -28.41 -12.49 -9.70
CA SER A 24 -27.34 -12.42 -10.72
C SER A 24 -27.79 -12.87 -12.11
N SER A 25 -29.07 -13.22 -12.31
CA SER A 25 -29.58 -13.73 -13.60
C SER A 25 -30.54 -12.79 -14.33
N LYS A 26 -30.94 -11.65 -13.77
CA LYS A 26 -31.89 -10.75 -14.44
C LYS A 26 -31.57 -9.29 -14.18
N GLU A 27 -30.62 -8.77 -14.93
CA GLU A 27 -30.69 -7.38 -15.36
C GLU A 27 -31.80 -7.31 -16.42
N ASN A 28 -32.95 -6.74 -16.03
CA ASN A 28 -33.86 -5.92 -16.84
C ASN A 28 -35.29 -6.02 -16.29
N GLY A 29 -35.73 -4.89 -15.72
CA GLY A 29 -37.12 -4.48 -15.77
C GLY A 29 -38.01 -4.88 -14.60
N ILE A 30 -38.68 -3.85 -14.09
CA ILE A 30 -40.00 -3.86 -13.45
C ILE A 30 -39.98 -3.97 -11.91
N VAL A 31 -40.32 -2.81 -11.34
CA VAL A 31 -40.91 -2.58 -10.02
C VAL A 31 -41.77 -3.75 -9.55
N GLY A 32 -41.31 -4.48 -8.53
CA GLY A 32 -42.06 -5.56 -7.88
C GLY A 32 -42.12 -5.33 -6.38
N LYS A 33 -43.28 -4.88 -5.88
CA LYS A 33 -43.61 -4.83 -4.46
C LYS A 33 -43.29 -6.19 -3.81
N ALA A 34 -42.42 -6.20 -2.80
CA ALA A 34 -42.11 -7.40 -2.03
C ALA A 34 -43.36 -7.82 -1.23
N LYS A 35 -43.99 -8.92 -1.67
CA LYS A 35 -45.09 -9.56 -0.95
C LYS A 35 -44.46 -10.44 0.14
N LEU A 36 -44.59 -10.02 1.40
CA LEU A 36 -44.26 -10.84 2.57
C LEU A 36 -45.17 -12.08 2.58
N SER A 37 -44.65 -13.21 2.11
CA SER A 37 -45.30 -14.51 2.30
C SER A 37 -45.12 -14.94 3.76
N SER A 38 -46.16 -14.63 4.54
CA SER A 38 -46.65 -15.30 5.75
C SER A 38 -45.68 -16.24 6.45
N LEU A 39 -45.23 -15.79 7.63
CA LEU A 39 -44.88 -16.65 8.76
C LEU A 39 -45.96 -17.73 8.93
N SER A 40 -45.53 -18.99 9.00
CA SER A 40 -46.35 -20.13 9.39
C SER A 40 -46.90 -19.88 10.80
N VAL A 41 -48.14 -19.40 10.85
CA VAL A 41 -48.98 -19.42 12.05
C VAL A 41 -49.36 -20.89 12.28
N CYS A 42 -49.17 -21.40 13.51
CA CYS A 42 -49.56 -22.75 13.94
C CYS A 42 -50.97 -23.04 13.35
N GLN A 43 -51.06 -23.85 12.28
CA GLN A 43 -52.32 -24.15 11.58
C GLN A 43 -53.16 -25.05 12.50
N LEU A 44 -54.07 -24.43 13.27
CA LEU A 44 -55.20 -25.13 13.85
C LEU A 44 -56.18 -25.42 12.72
N GLN A 45 -56.07 -26.61 12.11
CA GLN A 45 -57.10 -27.15 11.24
C GLN A 45 -58.37 -27.37 12.05
N GLY A 46 -59.31 -26.43 11.92
CA GLY A 46 -60.69 -26.60 12.37
C GLY A 46 -61.38 -27.61 11.46
N ILE A 47 -61.50 -28.86 11.95
CA ILE A 47 -62.42 -29.84 11.38
C ILE A 47 -63.83 -29.46 11.84
N HIS A 48 -64.66 -28.97 10.91
CA HIS A 48 -66.07 -28.76 11.17
C HIS A 48 -66.81 -30.11 11.24
N ASN A 49 -67.31 -30.41 12.45
CA ASN A 49 -68.52 -31.14 12.81
C ASN A 49 -68.83 -32.50 12.16
N LYS A 50 -68.85 -33.54 13.01
CA LYS A 50 -70.11 -34.08 13.56
C LYS A 50 -69.87 -34.83 14.89
N GLN A 51 -70.60 -34.34 15.90
CA GLN A 51 -71.10 -35.00 17.12
C GLN A 51 -70.14 -35.35 18.29
N ALA A 52 -70.67 -34.98 19.47
CA ALA A 52 -70.50 -35.58 20.79
C ALA A 52 -69.33 -35.11 21.69
N THR A 53 -69.72 -34.29 22.68
CA THR A 53 -69.31 -34.35 24.11
C THR A 53 -67.83 -34.26 24.49
N GLY A 54 -67.48 -33.18 25.22
CA GLY A 54 -66.30 -33.13 26.10
C GLY A 54 -65.32 -31.98 25.85
N TYR A 55 -65.77 -30.73 25.88
CA TYR A 55 -64.88 -29.56 25.74
C TYR A 55 -64.68 -28.85 27.08
N THR A 56 -63.54 -29.08 27.75
CA THR A 56 -62.91 -28.05 28.61
C THR A 56 -61.48 -28.31 29.10
N MET A 57 -60.80 -29.41 28.77
CA MET A 57 -59.38 -29.56 29.13
C MET A 57 -58.62 -30.36 28.07
N CYS A 58 -58.00 -29.69 27.09
CA CYS A 58 -56.85 -30.23 26.31
C CYS A 58 -56.25 -29.24 25.29
N LEU A 59 -56.87 -28.08 25.04
CA LEU A 59 -56.35 -27.08 24.08
C LEU A 59 -55.37 -26.07 24.68
N GLN A 60 -55.26 -26.00 26.01
CA GLN A 60 -54.46 -24.97 26.69
C GLN A 60 -52.97 -25.30 26.71
N ALA A 61 -52.60 -26.59 26.80
CA ALA A 61 -51.21 -27.04 26.84
C ALA A 61 -50.43 -26.84 25.52
N PRO A 62 -50.92 -27.22 24.33
CA PRO A 62 -50.17 -27.03 23.09
C PRO A 62 -50.04 -25.56 22.66
N MET A 63 -51.03 -24.71 22.99
CA MET A 63 -50.98 -23.28 22.71
C MET A 63 -49.94 -22.56 23.58
N LEU A 64 -49.87 -22.91 24.88
CA LEU A 64 -48.84 -22.40 25.80
C LEU A 64 -47.42 -22.77 25.33
N MET A 65 -47.25 -23.98 24.79
CA MET A 65 -45.96 -24.46 24.27
C MET A 65 -45.56 -23.80 22.93
N CYS A 66 -46.49 -23.52 21.99
CA CYS A 66 -46.21 -22.71 20.77
C CYS A 66 -45.73 -21.30 21.22
N THR A 67 -46.40 -20.66 22.18
CA THR A 67 -46.01 -19.33 22.66
C THR A 67 -44.68 -19.31 23.41
N GLN A 68 -44.39 -20.34 24.21
CA GLN A 68 -43.12 -20.44 24.94
C GLN A 68 -41.95 -20.68 23.98
N ARG A 69 -42.10 -21.56 22.99
CA ARG A 69 -41.09 -21.76 21.93
C ARG A 69 -40.86 -20.51 21.09
N TYR A 70 -41.93 -19.81 20.72
CA TYR A 70 -41.83 -18.53 20.02
C TYR A 70 -41.07 -17.48 20.83
N SER A 71 -41.41 -17.33 22.13
CA SER A 71 -40.71 -16.38 23.01
C SER A 71 -39.23 -16.74 23.21
N SER A 72 -38.90 -18.02 23.35
CA SER A 72 -37.52 -18.50 23.46
C SER A 72 -36.71 -18.27 22.18
N ALA A 73 -37.33 -18.49 21.01
CA ALA A 73 -36.72 -18.20 19.72
C ALA A 73 -36.51 -16.68 19.52
N LEU A 74 -37.47 -15.86 19.96
CA LEU A 74 -37.37 -14.40 19.90
C LEU A 74 -36.23 -13.88 20.79
N GLU A 75 -36.11 -14.40 22.01
CA GLU A 75 -35.03 -14.00 22.92
C GLU A 75 -33.67 -14.48 22.40
N SER A 76 -33.59 -15.70 21.87
CA SER A 76 -32.37 -16.22 21.23
C SER A 76 -31.95 -15.36 20.02
N LEU A 77 -32.92 -14.92 19.21
CA LEU A 77 -32.68 -14.03 18.08
C LEU A 77 -32.19 -12.65 18.55
N LYS A 78 -32.78 -12.12 19.62
CA LYS A 78 -32.39 -10.83 20.22
C LYS A 78 -30.97 -10.87 20.75
N VAL A 79 -30.60 -11.93 21.48
CA VAL A 79 -29.23 -12.15 21.96
C VAL A 79 -28.24 -12.28 20.79
N SER A 80 -28.63 -13.01 19.73
CA SER A 80 -27.81 -13.14 18.52
C SER A 80 -27.58 -11.80 17.84
N ASN A 81 -28.62 -10.97 17.67
CA ASN A 81 -28.51 -9.64 17.08
C ASN A 81 -27.59 -8.74 17.91
N GLN A 82 -27.72 -8.74 19.24
CA GLN A 82 -26.82 -7.99 20.12
C GLN A 82 -25.35 -8.43 19.97
N ASN A 83 -25.10 -9.73 19.83
CA ASN A 83 -23.76 -10.26 19.58
C ASN A 83 -23.22 -9.83 18.20
N LEU A 84 -24.07 -9.83 17.17
CA LEU A 84 -23.70 -9.33 15.84
C LEU A 84 -23.38 -7.83 15.88
N ASP A 85 -24.17 -7.02 16.58
CA ASP A 85 -23.91 -5.60 16.76
C ASP A 85 -22.59 -5.35 17.48
N HIS A 86 -22.31 -6.13 18.54
CA HIS A 86 -21.03 -6.06 19.25
C HIS A 86 -19.85 -6.42 18.33
N LYS A 87 -19.95 -7.52 17.59
CA LYS A 87 -18.92 -7.94 16.61
C LYS A 87 -18.73 -6.88 15.52
N MET A 88 -19.81 -6.29 15.03
CA MET A 88 -19.77 -5.25 14.02
C MET A 88 -19.10 -3.97 14.54
N SER A 89 -19.38 -3.59 15.79
CA SER A 89 -18.70 -2.47 16.45
C SER A 89 -17.20 -2.73 16.61
N THR A 90 -16.83 -3.91 17.07
CA THR A 90 -15.43 -4.33 17.20
C THR A 90 -14.71 -4.33 15.85
N LEU A 91 -15.32 -4.88 14.80
CA LEU A 91 -14.78 -4.84 13.44
C LEU A 91 -14.59 -3.40 12.94
N ARG A 92 -15.56 -2.51 13.16
CA ARG A 92 -15.45 -1.10 12.79
C ARG A 92 -14.27 -0.41 13.50
N SER A 93 -14.09 -0.66 14.81
CA SER A 93 -12.95 -0.13 15.54
C SER A 93 -11.61 -0.65 15.00
N ASN A 94 -11.54 -1.93 14.65
CA ASN A 94 -10.34 -2.54 14.08
C ASN A 94 -10.02 -1.95 12.71
N VAL A 95 -11.02 -1.78 11.83
CA VAL A 95 -10.86 -1.12 10.53
C VAL A 95 -10.36 0.31 10.70
N PHE A 96 -10.86 1.06 11.68
CA PHE A 96 -10.40 2.43 11.95
C PHE A 96 -8.94 2.46 12.43
N ARG A 97 -8.56 1.55 13.34
CA ARG A 97 -7.17 1.40 13.80
C ARG A 97 -6.24 1.04 12.65
N LEU A 98 -6.61 0.06 11.82
CA LEU A 98 -5.84 -0.35 10.65
C LEU A 98 -5.65 0.79 9.65
N LYS A 99 -6.70 1.58 9.38
CA LYS A 99 -6.57 2.79 8.54
C LYS A 99 -5.58 3.79 9.11
N THR A 100 -5.61 3.98 10.43
CA THR A 100 -4.67 4.87 11.12
C THR A 100 -3.24 4.36 11.02
N ASP A 101 -3.01 3.08 11.27
CA ASP A 101 -1.68 2.47 11.20
C ASP A 101 -1.13 2.46 9.78
N LEU A 102 -1.98 2.22 8.78
CA LEU A 102 -1.62 2.35 7.36
C LEU A 102 -1.18 3.79 7.03
N SER A 103 -1.88 4.81 7.53
CA SER A 103 -1.49 6.21 7.31
C SER A 103 -0.15 6.56 7.98
N LYS A 104 0.13 5.99 9.17
CA LYS A 104 1.43 6.14 9.85
C LYS A 104 2.54 5.47 9.03
N LEU A 105 2.33 4.23 8.59
CA LEU A 105 3.29 3.51 7.78
C LEU A 105 3.58 4.27 6.48
N GLN A 106 2.55 4.77 5.79
CA GLN A 106 2.73 5.60 4.59
C GLN A 106 3.59 6.85 4.87
N ARG A 107 3.40 7.50 6.02
CA ARG A 107 4.24 8.64 6.43
C ARG A 107 5.69 8.23 6.67
N HIS A 108 5.92 7.12 7.37
CA HIS A 108 7.27 6.59 7.58
C HIS A 108 7.94 6.23 6.27
N VAL A 109 7.24 5.52 5.38
CA VAL A 109 7.73 5.17 4.05
C VAL A 109 8.13 6.44 3.30
N ARG A 110 7.31 7.49 3.27
CA ARG A 110 7.67 8.76 2.62
C ARG A 110 8.92 9.42 3.25
N ALA A 111 9.05 9.39 4.57
CA ALA A 111 10.24 9.91 5.24
C ALA A 111 11.51 9.12 4.85
N PHE A 112 11.43 7.79 4.85
CA PHE A 112 12.53 6.93 4.38
C PHE A 112 12.88 7.18 2.91
N HIS A 113 11.89 7.47 2.04
CA HIS A 113 12.17 7.81 0.64
C HIS A 113 12.96 9.11 0.52
N ASN A 114 12.71 10.10 1.38
CA ASN A 114 13.49 11.34 1.36
C ASN A 114 14.93 11.09 1.79
N GLU A 115 15.16 10.26 2.81
CA GLU A 115 16.50 9.86 3.22
C GLU A 115 17.22 9.08 2.11
N LEU A 116 16.55 8.12 1.48
CA LEU A 116 17.11 7.36 0.35
C LEU A 116 17.42 8.26 -0.85
N LEU A 117 16.56 9.24 -1.14
CA LEU A 117 16.80 10.22 -2.20
C LEU A 117 18.08 11.00 -1.95
N THR A 118 18.35 11.44 -0.72
CA THR A 118 19.61 12.13 -0.41
C THR A 118 20.83 11.24 -0.60
N THR A 119 20.74 9.96 -0.25
CA THR A 119 21.79 8.96 -0.51
C THR A 119 22.03 8.77 -2.01
N TRP A 120 20.96 8.61 -2.81
CA TRP A 120 21.08 8.45 -4.26
C TRP A 120 21.69 9.68 -4.93
N GLN A 121 21.25 10.87 -4.54
CA GLN A 121 21.81 12.13 -5.02
C GLN A 121 23.29 12.27 -4.66
N ALA A 122 23.68 11.88 -3.45
CA ALA A 122 25.08 11.88 -3.02
C ALA A 122 25.90 10.91 -3.89
N ASP A 123 25.42 9.71 -4.16
CA ASP A 123 26.14 8.73 -4.98
C ASP A 123 26.27 9.19 -6.44
N THR A 124 25.20 9.73 -7.04
CA THR A 124 25.25 10.29 -8.41
C THR A 124 26.21 11.48 -8.51
N LEU A 125 26.19 12.40 -7.54
CA LEU A 125 27.13 13.53 -7.52
C LEU A 125 28.57 13.08 -7.26
N THR A 126 28.78 12.04 -6.48
CA THR A 126 30.11 11.41 -6.31
C THR A 126 30.63 10.93 -7.66
N ARG A 127 29.80 10.18 -8.40
CA ARG A 127 30.19 9.67 -9.71
C ARG A 127 30.44 10.81 -10.70
N LEU A 128 29.67 11.89 -10.63
CA LEU A 128 29.92 13.08 -11.44
C LEU A 128 31.29 13.71 -11.13
N VAL A 129 31.67 13.82 -9.85
CA VAL A 129 32.98 14.35 -9.45
C VAL A 129 34.11 13.45 -9.98
N GLU A 130 33.96 12.13 -9.85
CA GLU A 130 34.92 11.15 -10.38
C GLU A 130 35.10 11.30 -11.89
N VAL A 131 33.99 11.30 -12.66
CA VAL A 131 34.03 11.44 -14.12
C VAL A 131 34.63 12.78 -14.55
N VAL A 132 34.35 13.87 -13.83
CA VAL A 132 34.96 15.17 -14.11
C VAL A 132 36.48 15.10 -13.94
N TYR A 133 36.96 14.47 -12.87
CA TYR A 133 38.39 14.33 -12.62
C TYR A 133 39.07 13.35 -13.60
N GLU A 134 38.42 12.24 -13.95
CA GLU A 134 38.88 11.27 -14.95
C GLU A 134 39.06 11.96 -16.31
N ARG A 135 38.04 12.66 -16.81
CA ARG A 135 38.10 13.30 -18.14
C ARG A 135 39.05 14.49 -18.22
N GLN A 136 39.33 15.15 -17.09
CA GLN A 136 40.31 16.23 -17.02
C GLN A 136 41.74 15.73 -16.75
N ASN A 137 41.94 14.42 -16.54
CA ASN A 137 43.19 13.83 -16.07
C ASN A 137 43.71 14.48 -14.78
N TRP A 138 42.80 14.88 -13.89
CA TRP A 138 43.14 15.50 -12.61
C TRP A 138 43.26 14.43 -11.52
N LYS A 139 44.21 14.63 -10.60
CA LYS A 139 44.31 13.82 -9.38
C LYS A 139 43.42 14.40 -8.29
N LEU A 140 42.78 13.54 -7.49
CA LEU A 140 41.97 13.98 -6.37
C LEU A 140 42.85 14.68 -5.32
N PRO A 141 42.27 15.57 -4.49
CA PRO A 141 42.98 16.19 -3.38
C PRO A 141 43.70 15.14 -2.52
N GLY A 142 45.02 15.31 -2.35
CA GLY A 142 45.87 14.30 -1.71
C GLY A 142 46.66 13.41 -2.70
N GLY A 143 46.59 13.69 -4.00
CA GLY A 143 47.38 12.97 -5.02
C GLY A 143 46.83 11.59 -5.38
N VAL A 144 45.65 11.25 -4.86
CA VAL A 144 44.98 9.97 -5.05
C VAL A 144 44.41 9.89 -6.47
N ALA A 145 44.62 8.78 -7.17
CA ALA A 145 43.98 8.56 -8.47
C ALA A 145 42.47 8.35 -8.28
N VAL A 146 41.68 8.64 -9.32
CA VAL A 146 40.25 8.32 -9.31
C VAL A 146 40.11 6.79 -9.27
N GLY A 147 39.29 6.26 -8.36
CA GLY A 147 39.21 4.81 -8.05
C GLY A 147 39.97 4.38 -6.78
N ASP A 148 41.22 4.82 -6.58
CA ASP A 148 42.05 4.38 -5.44
C ASP A 148 41.52 4.88 -4.09
N HIS A 149 40.76 5.98 -4.11
CA HIS A 149 40.16 6.54 -2.90
C HIS A 149 39.12 5.62 -2.26
N ILE A 150 38.59 4.61 -2.95
CA ILE A 150 37.63 3.62 -2.42
C ILE A 150 38.23 2.82 -1.24
N HIS A 151 39.55 2.67 -1.18
CA HIS A 151 40.25 1.96 -0.10
C HIS A 151 40.52 2.84 1.13
N LEU A 152 40.29 4.14 1.05
CA LEU A 152 40.49 5.05 2.18
C LEU A 152 39.35 4.95 3.20
N SER A 153 39.56 5.41 4.43
CA SER A 153 38.48 5.50 5.42
C SER A 153 37.36 6.42 4.94
N ARG A 154 36.11 6.10 5.29
CA ARG A 154 34.90 6.83 4.86
C ARG A 154 34.97 8.33 5.15
N GLU A 155 35.51 8.71 6.31
CA GLU A 155 35.71 10.11 6.68
C GLU A 155 36.73 10.82 5.78
N ARG A 156 37.85 10.15 5.48
CA ARG A 156 38.89 10.69 4.61
C ARG A 156 38.40 10.81 3.17
N GLN A 157 37.68 9.81 2.67
CA GLN A 157 37.01 9.87 1.36
C GLN A 157 36.07 11.07 1.27
N SER A 158 35.23 11.26 2.28
CA SER A 158 34.22 12.33 2.29
C SER A 158 34.87 13.71 2.27
N ARG A 159 35.96 13.92 3.03
CA ARG A 159 36.75 15.16 3.00
C ARG A 159 37.40 15.42 1.66
N ILE A 160 37.99 14.40 1.03
CA ILE A 160 38.65 14.51 -0.28
C ILE A 160 37.62 14.87 -1.36
N LEU A 161 36.48 14.18 -1.39
CA LEU A 161 35.44 14.39 -2.40
C LEU A 161 34.72 15.72 -2.22
N ALA A 162 34.43 16.15 -0.99
CA ALA A 162 33.90 17.47 -0.72
C ALA A 162 34.86 18.57 -1.21
N THR A 163 36.16 18.40 -0.96
CA THR A 163 37.19 19.35 -1.43
C THR A 163 37.31 19.33 -2.95
N ALA A 164 37.20 18.16 -3.58
CA ALA A 164 37.22 18.00 -5.04
C ALA A 164 36.00 18.71 -5.68
N ALA A 165 34.80 18.48 -5.14
CA ALA A 165 33.57 19.11 -5.62
C ALA A 165 33.66 20.65 -5.56
N ARG A 166 34.22 21.20 -4.48
CA ARG A 166 34.44 22.66 -4.35
C ARG A 166 35.41 23.24 -5.38
N ARG A 167 36.39 22.45 -5.83
CA ARG A 167 37.39 22.89 -6.84
C ARG A 167 36.82 22.96 -8.26
N ILE A 168 35.74 22.24 -8.55
CA ILE A 168 35.10 22.24 -9.86
C ILE A 168 34.44 23.61 -10.10
N ARG A 169 34.85 24.28 -11.18
CA ARG A 169 34.32 25.61 -11.55
C ARG A 169 33.14 25.50 -12.52
N LYS A 170 32.18 26.44 -12.42
CA LYS A 170 31.06 26.62 -13.38
C LYS A 170 31.44 26.46 -14.86
N PRO A 171 32.49 27.13 -15.40
CA PRO A 171 32.85 27.01 -16.80
C PRO A 171 33.27 25.60 -17.23
N ILE A 172 33.84 24.79 -16.34
CA ILE A 172 34.28 23.43 -16.66
C ILE A 172 33.07 22.55 -16.97
N LEU A 173 32.03 22.63 -16.12
CA LEU A 173 30.79 21.88 -16.30
C LEU A 173 30.05 22.31 -17.56
N ARG A 174 29.98 23.62 -17.82
CA ARG A 174 29.26 24.15 -18.99
C ARG A 174 30.00 23.89 -20.29
N LYS A 175 31.31 24.14 -20.36
CA LYS A 175 32.10 24.02 -21.60
C LYS A 175 32.47 22.58 -21.94
N ASN A 176 32.82 21.76 -20.94
CA ASN A 176 33.38 20.43 -21.19
C ASN A 176 32.32 19.31 -21.09
N PHE A 177 31.22 19.55 -20.37
CA PHE A 177 30.18 18.54 -20.14
C PHE A 177 28.78 18.99 -20.59
N GLY A 178 28.62 20.24 -21.08
CA GLY A 178 27.33 20.77 -21.52
C GLY A 178 26.29 20.90 -20.39
N LEU A 179 26.72 20.86 -19.12
CA LEU A 179 25.82 20.84 -17.98
C LEU A 179 25.32 22.24 -17.62
N SER A 180 24.06 22.31 -17.19
CA SER A 180 23.42 23.54 -16.73
C SER A 180 24.04 24.10 -15.43
N VAL A 181 23.76 25.36 -15.13
CA VAL A 181 24.24 26.02 -13.90
C VAL A 181 23.70 25.34 -12.63
N GLN A 182 22.56 24.64 -12.72
CA GLN A 182 21.94 23.96 -11.59
C GLN A 182 22.82 22.81 -11.05
N TYR A 183 23.57 22.12 -11.92
CA TYR A 183 24.51 21.08 -11.48
C TYR A 183 25.68 21.63 -10.68
N TYR A 184 26.13 22.85 -11.02
CA TYR A 184 27.15 23.51 -10.20
C TYR A 184 26.60 23.82 -8.81
N SER A 185 25.38 24.36 -8.71
CA SER A 185 24.75 24.63 -7.41
C SER A 185 24.56 23.34 -6.60
N ALA A 186 24.18 22.24 -7.25
CA ALA A 186 24.09 20.92 -6.61
C ALA A 186 25.46 20.44 -6.08
N LEU A 187 26.53 20.62 -6.86
CA LEU A 187 27.89 20.28 -6.44
C LEU A 187 28.40 21.15 -5.28
N GLN A 188 27.98 22.41 -5.17
CA GLN A 188 28.34 23.24 -4.01
C GLN A 188 27.66 22.76 -2.73
N ARG A 189 26.45 22.21 -2.84
CA ARG A 189 25.70 21.61 -1.71
C ARG A 189 26.08 20.17 -1.41
N TYR A 190 26.96 19.57 -2.22
CA TYR A 190 27.38 18.19 -2.05
C TYR A 190 28.08 17.92 -0.71
N ASP A 191 28.75 18.93 -0.12
CA ASP A 191 29.37 18.84 1.21
C ASP A 191 28.35 18.47 2.30
N GLU A 192 27.08 18.90 2.15
CA GLU A 192 26.00 18.58 3.08
C GLU A 192 25.60 17.10 3.02
N ILE A 193 25.77 16.43 1.87
CA ILE A 193 25.23 15.08 1.64
C ILE A 193 26.30 14.00 1.42
N VAL A 194 27.58 14.38 1.31
CA VAL A 194 28.70 13.45 1.03
C VAL A 194 28.84 12.33 2.06
N HIS A 195 28.39 12.54 3.29
CA HIS A 195 28.46 11.54 4.35
C HIS A 195 27.36 10.47 4.25
N LEU A 196 26.27 10.75 3.53
CA LEU A 196 25.11 9.87 3.35
C LEU A 196 25.29 8.85 2.21
N ARG A 197 26.46 8.85 1.56
CA ARG A 197 26.77 7.96 0.44
C ARG A 197 26.64 6.48 0.80
N SER A 198 26.14 5.69 -0.14
CA SER A 198 26.00 4.26 0.08
C SER A 198 27.34 3.53 0.04
N THR A 199 27.36 2.32 0.61
CA THR A 199 28.52 1.41 0.50
C THR A 199 28.56 0.70 -0.86
N ASN A 200 27.47 0.74 -1.64
CA ASN A 200 27.36 0.05 -2.93
C ASN A 200 26.70 0.96 -3.97
N ALA A 201 27.55 1.69 -4.69
CA ALA A 201 27.17 2.68 -5.70
C ALA A 201 26.36 2.09 -6.87
N PHE A 202 26.56 0.82 -7.21
CA PHE A 202 25.88 0.17 -8.33
C PHE A 202 24.42 -0.17 -8.00
N ARG A 203 24.16 -0.61 -6.76
CA ARG A 203 22.79 -0.88 -6.30
C ARG A 203 21.96 0.40 -6.20
N THR A 204 22.60 1.51 -5.81
CA THR A 204 21.94 2.81 -5.74
C THR A 204 21.64 3.41 -7.11
N GLU A 205 22.50 3.18 -8.10
CA GLU A 205 22.24 3.59 -9.49
C GLU A 205 20.92 2.99 -10.01
N CYS A 206 20.80 1.66 -10.00
CA CYS A 206 19.64 0.98 -10.59
C CYS A 206 18.33 1.31 -9.86
N THR A 207 18.39 1.41 -8.53
CA THR A 207 17.21 1.79 -7.72
C THR A 207 16.80 3.24 -7.94
N PHE A 208 17.76 4.14 -8.10
CA PHE A 208 17.48 5.54 -8.43
C PHE A 208 16.90 5.68 -9.85
N ALA A 209 17.47 4.96 -10.83
CA ALA A 209 16.97 4.92 -12.19
C ALA A 209 15.51 4.47 -12.25
N ARG A 210 15.17 3.36 -11.60
CA ARG A 210 13.79 2.85 -11.51
C ARG A 210 12.85 3.86 -10.87
N ARG A 211 13.31 4.59 -9.84
CA ARG A 211 12.52 5.64 -9.21
C ARG A 211 12.27 6.82 -10.16
N LEU A 212 13.29 7.30 -10.86
CA LEU A 212 13.18 8.39 -11.82
C LEU A 212 12.20 8.02 -12.94
N VAL A 213 12.23 6.79 -13.44
CA VAL A 213 11.25 6.29 -14.43
C VAL A 213 9.84 6.23 -13.83
N SER A 214 9.68 5.70 -12.61
CA SER A 214 8.38 5.59 -11.94
C SER A 214 7.75 6.95 -11.61
N GLU A 215 8.57 7.97 -11.33
CA GLU A 215 8.12 9.33 -11.00
C GLU A 215 8.14 10.28 -12.19
N LYS A 216 8.43 9.78 -13.38
CA LYS A 216 8.55 10.59 -14.61
C LYS A 216 7.32 11.46 -14.85
N GLU A 217 6.13 10.92 -14.62
CA GLU A 217 4.86 11.64 -14.80
C GLU A 217 4.59 12.68 -13.70
N ASN A 218 4.99 12.40 -12.46
CA ASN A 218 4.69 13.25 -11.30
C ASN A 218 5.75 14.35 -11.08
N HIS A 219 7.02 14.06 -11.38
CA HIS A 219 8.16 14.92 -11.12
C HIS A 219 9.11 14.99 -12.32
N TRP A 220 8.58 15.42 -13.48
CA TRP A 220 9.33 15.54 -14.74
C TRP A 220 10.64 16.33 -14.60
N GLY A 221 10.65 17.38 -13.79
CA GLY A 221 11.86 18.18 -13.54
C GLY A 221 12.99 17.38 -12.88
N MET A 222 12.67 16.48 -11.94
CA MET A 222 13.65 15.61 -11.28
C MET A 222 14.22 14.59 -12.27
N TYR A 223 13.35 13.96 -13.06
CA TYR A 223 13.74 13.03 -14.12
C TYR A 223 14.65 13.70 -15.16
N ARG A 224 14.30 14.89 -15.67
CA ARG A 224 15.11 15.61 -16.65
C ARG A 224 16.48 16.03 -16.09
N PHE A 225 16.51 16.51 -14.85
CA PHE A 225 17.75 16.96 -14.21
C PHE A 225 18.68 15.78 -13.91
N TRP A 226 18.23 14.78 -13.18
CA TRP A 226 19.10 13.66 -12.81
C TRP A 226 19.36 12.72 -13.99
N GLY A 227 18.36 12.52 -14.86
CA GLY A 227 18.49 11.63 -16.01
C GLY A 227 19.54 12.06 -17.02
N ALA A 228 19.77 13.37 -17.19
CA ALA A 228 20.85 13.86 -18.04
C ALA A 228 22.27 13.51 -17.54
N LEU A 229 22.41 13.14 -16.25
CA LEU A 229 23.70 12.70 -15.69
C LEU A 229 23.99 11.22 -15.97
N PHE A 230 22.98 10.40 -16.24
CA PHE A 230 23.17 8.95 -16.40
C PHE A 230 24.09 8.59 -17.58
N PRO A 231 23.89 9.14 -18.79
CA PRO A 231 24.80 8.88 -19.90
C PRO A 231 26.24 9.35 -19.65
N LEU A 232 26.41 10.38 -18.83
CA LEU A 232 27.74 10.92 -18.49
C LEU A 232 28.44 10.09 -17.41
N CYS A 233 27.69 9.65 -16.40
CA CYS A 233 28.22 9.02 -15.19
C CYS A 233 28.37 7.49 -15.30
N TYR A 234 27.42 6.85 -16.01
CA TYR A 234 27.28 5.40 -16.08
C TYR A 234 27.35 4.86 -17.51
N SER A 235 27.48 5.73 -18.52
CA SER A 235 27.51 5.38 -19.94
C SER A 235 26.26 4.65 -20.44
N ARG A 236 25.14 4.84 -19.74
CA ARG A 236 23.83 4.21 -20.02
C ARG A 236 22.71 5.22 -19.86
N SER A 237 21.56 4.97 -20.48
CA SER A 237 20.35 5.76 -20.24
C SER A 237 19.71 5.41 -18.87
N VAL A 238 18.80 6.27 -18.40
CA VAL A 238 18.06 6.00 -17.16
C VAL A 238 17.18 4.76 -17.33
N GLU A 239 16.60 4.61 -18.52
CA GLU A 239 15.77 3.47 -18.89
C GLU A 239 16.57 2.17 -18.84
N GLU A 240 17.73 2.14 -19.49
CA GLU A 240 18.64 1.00 -19.44
C GLU A 240 19.06 0.67 -18.01
N SER A 241 19.46 1.68 -17.22
CA SER A 241 19.86 1.44 -15.82
C SER A 241 18.70 0.98 -14.93
N ALA A 242 17.45 1.26 -15.29
CA ALA A 242 16.27 0.78 -14.57
C ALA A 242 15.93 -0.70 -14.86
N GLU A 243 16.34 -1.21 -16.02
CA GLU A 243 16.04 -2.57 -16.50
C GLU A 243 17.06 -3.63 -16.09
N ILE A 244 18.24 -3.24 -15.61
CA ILE A 244 19.33 -4.18 -15.25
C ILE A 244 18.96 -5.13 -14.09
N PHE A 245 17.89 -4.84 -13.34
CA PHE A 245 17.41 -5.65 -12.21
C PHE A 245 15.90 -5.71 -12.08
#